data_AF-A0A7G7W3Q7-F1
#
_entry.id   AF-A0A7G7W3Q7-F1
#
_cell.length_a   1.000
_cell.length_b   1.000
_cell.length_c   1.000
_cell.angle_alpha   90.00
_cell.angle_beta   90.00
_cell.angle_gamma   90.00
#
_symmetry.space_group_name_H-M   'P 1'
#
loop_
_entity.id
_entity.type
_entity.pdbx_description
1 polymer ?
#
loop_
_entity_poly.entity_id
_entity_poly.type
_entity_poly.pdbx_seq_one_letter_code
_entity_poly.pdbx_strand_id
1 'polypeptide(L)'
;MRVTILEKIKAETPLAQLFNAYMRGLSTLEIFSTPRESMHACRVGFAREAKAPAKLKSTSKYKSTSLAYAAQRYYELTVLSNSLGHLYWCIEEADKVLQDFFTTHNGDLLAYAKDNRRRSLSEYGGGDDDDWQPDPAAPDGWAVADTNEPARLADYTLHSELGRFFANEAEHGEYIGTSGPIDYGYFTTLVENQTDFCARKMLAAGGLGQLPMYAPNEAGEMVEIPVIDLIEREINEDINNERLTAYFCGVLNAGQHLATCYATMPRHELTGYRLLREVLGSMLAVKVAAYPPF
;
A
#
# COMPACT_ATOMS: atom_id res chain seq x y z
N MET A 1 -2.14 27.67 5.68
CA MET A 1 -1.35 26.48 5.30
C MET A 1 -2.14 25.30 5.83
N ARG A 2 -2.68 24.42 4.99
CA ARG A 2 -3.28 23.18 5.48
C ARG A 2 -2.13 22.17 5.54
N VAL A 3 -1.84 21.67 6.73
CA VAL A 3 -0.93 20.54 6.92
C VAL A 3 -1.79 19.33 6.59
N THR A 4 -1.45 18.63 5.51
CA THR A 4 -2.13 17.38 5.17
C THR A 4 -1.34 16.26 5.81
N ILE A 5 -1.97 15.53 6.72
CA ILE A 5 -1.48 14.26 7.23
C ILE A 5 -1.87 13.22 6.17
N LEU A 6 -0.95 12.37 5.71
CA LEU A 6 -1.29 11.36 4.70
C LEU A 6 -2.44 10.50 5.21
N GLU A 7 -3.39 10.18 4.32
CA GLU A 7 -4.57 9.43 4.74
C GLU A 7 -4.14 8.03 5.17
N LYS A 8 -4.52 7.69 6.41
CA LYS A 8 -4.23 6.37 6.98
C LYS A 8 -5.23 5.35 6.44
N ILE A 9 -4.73 4.15 6.19
CA ILE A 9 -5.57 2.98 5.99
C ILE A 9 -6.34 2.75 7.29
N LYS A 10 -7.68 2.80 7.23
CA LYS A 10 -8.56 2.77 8.42
C LYS A 10 -8.75 1.38 9.03
N ALA A 11 -8.07 0.36 8.52
CA ALA A 11 -8.13 -1.00 9.02
C ALA A 11 -7.14 -1.21 10.19
N GLU A 12 -7.52 -2.08 11.14
CA GLU A 12 -6.70 -2.42 12.30
C GLU A 12 -5.82 -3.67 12.08
N THR A 13 -5.80 -4.21 10.86
CA THR A 13 -5.01 -5.39 10.50
C THR A 13 -3.50 -5.11 10.62
N PRO A 14 -2.66 -6.12 10.95
CA PRO A 14 -1.22 -5.93 11.06
C PRO A 14 -0.57 -5.34 9.80
N LEU A 15 -1.04 -5.74 8.62
CA LEU A 15 -0.59 -5.16 7.35
C LEU A 15 -0.93 -3.67 7.21
N ALA A 16 -2.15 -3.26 7.56
CA ALA A 16 -2.54 -1.85 7.55
C ALA A 16 -1.71 -1.05 8.57
N GLN A 17 -1.42 -1.62 9.75
CA GLN A 17 -0.54 -1.00 10.74
C GLN A 17 0.88 -0.84 10.21
N LEU A 18 1.43 -1.84 9.52
CA LEU A 18 2.74 -1.77 8.87
C LEU A 18 2.79 -0.64 7.83
N PHE A 19 1.83 -0.59 6.91
CA PHE A 19 1.79 0.45 5.88
C PHE A 19 1.61 1.84 6.48
N ASN A 20 0.74 1.98 7.49
CA ASN A 20 0.58 3.24 8.22
C ASN A 20 1.85 3.65 8.99
N ALA A 21 2.59 2.70 9.56
CA ALA A 21 3.86 2.95 10.22
C ALA A 21 4.95 3.38 9.23
N TYR A 22 5.02 2.73 8.06
CA TYR A 22 5.90 3.12 6.95
C TYR A 22 5.60 4.55 6.47
N MET A 23 4.32 4.87 6.24
CA MET A 23 3.89 6.22 5.88
C MET A 23 4.22 7.25 6.96
N ARG A 24 4.10 6.87 8.24
CA ARG A 24 4.51 7.72 9.36
C ARG A 24 6.03 7.89 9.43
N GLY A 25 6.83 6.91 9.03
CA GLY A 25 8.28 7.06 8.88
C GLY A 25 8.65 8.20 7.92
N LEU A 26 7.77 8.50 6.95
CA LEU A 26 7.91 9.61 6.01
C LEU A 26 7.35 10.94 6.56
N SER A 27 6.93 11.01 7.84
CA SER A 27 6.32 12.22 8.41
C SER A 27 7.27 13.42 8.52
N THR A 28 8.58 13.17 8.55
CA THR A 28 9.59 14.24 8.46
C THR A 28 9.59 14.90 7.08
N LEU A 29 9.10 14.20 6.05
CA LEU A 29 8.74 14.78 4.77
C LEU A 29 7.38 15.50 4.89
N GLU A 30 6.36 14.93 5.51
CA GLU A 30 4.96 15.45 5.58
C GLU A 30 4.75 16.92 6.00
N ILE A 31 5.77 17.66 6.47
CA ILE A 31 5.69 19.11 6.62
C ILE A 31 5.72 19.80 5.23
N PHE A 32 4.68 19.57 4.44
CA PHE A 32 4.42 20.28 3.19
C PHE A 32 3.08 21.01 3.29
N SER A 33 3.06 22.26 2.85
CA SER A 33 1.79 22.92 2.57
C SER A 33 1.14 22.26 1.36
N THR A 34 -0.14 21.88 1.47
CA THR A 34 -0.96 21.64 0.28
C THR A 34 -0.76 22.83 -0.68
N PRO A 35 -0.35 22.60 -1.93
CA PRO A 35 -0.26 23.69 -2.90
C PRO A 35 -1.63 24.36 -2.98
N ARG A 36 -1.70 25.68 -2.77
CA ARG A 36 -2.93 26.47 -2.95
C ARG A 36 -3.36 26.57 -4.41
N GLU A 37 -2.58 26.00 -5.31
CA GLU A 37 -2.62 26.23 -6.74
C GLU A 37 -3.10 24.97 -7.49
N SER A 38 -3.75 25.15 -8.63
CA SER A 38 -4.24 24.05 -9.45
C SER A 38 -3.09 23.26 -10.09
N MET A 39 -3.35 22.02 -10.51
CA MET A 39 -2.38 21.19 -11.26
C MET A 39 -1.78 21.91 -12.48
N HIS A 40 -2.55 22.79 -13.12
CA HIS A 40 -2.07 23.61 -14.24
C HIS A 40 -0.99 24.61 -13.78
N ALA A 41 -1.21 25.31 -12.67
CA ALA A 41 -0.25 26.26 -12.11
C ALA A 41 1.03 25.54 -11.62
N CYS A 42 0.90 24.36 -11.01
CA CYS A 42 2.05 23.50 -10.70
C CYS A 42 2.82 23.12 -11.97
N ARG A 43 2.13 22.71 -13.04
CA ARG A 43 2.76 22.34 -14.33
C ARG A 43 3.51 23.50 -14.98
N VAL A 44 2.97 24.71 -14.90
CA VAL A 44 3.64 25.94 -15.36
C VAL A 44 4.86 26.26 -14.48
N GLY A 45 4.75 26.08 -13.16
CA GLY A 45 5.86 26.19 -12.21
C GLY A 45 7.00 25.21 -12.52
N PHE A 46 6.68 23.93 -12.72
CA PHE A 46 7.62 22.89 -13.13
C PHE A 46 8.35 23.25 -14.43
N ALA A 47 7.61 23.68 -15.45
CA ALA A 47 8.19 24.06 -16.74
C ALA A 47 9.09 25.31 -16.64
N ARG A 48 8.78 26.25 -15.74
CA ARG A 48 9.56 27.46 -15.50
C ARG A 48 10.85 27.16 -14.73
N GLU A 49 10.80 26.25 -13.75
CA GLU A 49 11.98 25.80 -13.00
C GLU A 49 12.91 24.94 -13.85
N ALA A 50 12.37 24.08 -14.72
CA ALA A 50 13.16 23.31 -15.69
C ALA A 50 14.00 24.23 -16.60
N LYS A 51 13.52 25.43 -16.91
CA LYS A 51 14.19 26.45 -17.73
C LYS A 51 15.10 27.41 -16.94
N ALA A 52 15.15 27.31 -15.61
CA ALA A 52 15.96 28.23 -14.80
C ALA A 52 17.49 28.02 -15.00
N PRO A 53 18.30 29.09 -14.94
CA PRO A 53 19.76 28.99 -15.11
C PRO A 53 20.40 28.06 -14.06
N ALA A 54 21.40 27.27 -14.46
CA ALA A 54 22.06 26.28 -13.60
C ALA A 54 22.64 26.87 -12.29
N LYS A 55 23.08 28.15 -12.32
CA LYS A 55 23.57 28.89 -11.13
C LYS A 55 22.49 29.12 -10.06
N LEU A 56 21.22 29.27 -10.44
CA LEU A 56 20.10 29.41 -9.49
C LEU A 56 19.70 28.03 -8.94
N LYS A 57 19.73 26.99 -9.78
CA LYS A 57 19.44 25.59 -9.42
C LYS A 57 20.46 24.98 -8.44
N SER A 58 21.69 25.47 -8.39
CA SER A 58 22.76 24.92 -7.53
C SER A 58 22.77 25.47 -6.10
N THR A 59 21.95 26.48 -5.78
CA THR A 59 21.88 27.02 -4.42
C THR A 59 20.86 26.21 -3.59
N SER A 60 21.29 25.63 -2.46
CA SER A 60 20.43 24.77 -1.60
C SER A 60 19.20 25.48 -1.06
N LYS A 61 19.29 26.81 -0.88
CA LYS A 61 18.17 27.69 -0.53
C LYS A 61 17.06 27.70 -1.59
N TYR A 62 17.40 27.69 -2.88
CA TYR A 62 16.40 27.76 -3.94
C TYR A 62 15.66 26.44 -4.15
N LYS A 63 16.33 25.30 -3.92
CA LYS A 63 15.74 23.96 -3.99
C LYS A 63 14.75 23.68 -2.85
N SER A 64 15.05 24.11 -1.63
CA SER A 64 14.23 23.79 -0.45
C SER A 64 12.98 24.66 -0.28
N THR A 65 12.96 25.87 -0.86
CA THR A 65 11.78 26.78 -0.85
C THR A 65 11.06 26.89 -2.20
N SER A 66 11.42 26.07 -3.19
CA SER A 66 10.75 26.06 -4.49
C SER A 66 9.31 25.52 -4.34
N LEU A 67 8.34 26.24 -4.91
CA LEU A 67 6.94 25.81 -4.92
C LEU A 67 6.78 24.48 -5.67
N ALA A 68 7.55 24.29 -6.75
CA ALA A 68 7.50 23.08 -7.54
C ALA A 68 8.04 21.89 -6.74
N TYR A 69 9.11 22.08 -5.97
CA TYR A 69 9.66 21.05 -5.09
C TYR A 69 8.67 20.61 -4.00
N ALA A 70 8.01 21.57 -3.34
CA ALA A 70 6.99 21.27 -2.35
C ALA A 70 5.76 20.57 -2.97
N ALA A 71 5.33 21.00 -4.16
CA ALA A 71 4.22 20.37 -4.88
C ALA A 71 4.57 18.95 -5.34
N GLN A 72 5.77 18.74 -5.88
CA GLN A 72 6.25 17.41 -6.31
C GLN A 72 6.20 16.42 -5.14
N ARG A 73 6.80 16.78 -4.01
CA ARG A 73 6.80 15.90 -2.83
C ARG A 73 5.42 15.59 -2.30
N TYR A 74 4.50 16.58 -2.33
CA TYR A 74 3.10 16.36 -1.98
C TYR A 74 2.44 15.31 -2.89
N TYR A 75 2.62 15.41 -4.21
CA TYR A 75 2.05 14.46 -5.15
C TYR A 75 2.68 13.07 -5.03
N GLU A 76 4.00 13.00 -4.86
CA GLU A 76 4.73 11.74 -4.64
C GLU A 76 4.18 10.99 -3.40
N LEU A 77 4.01 11.69 -2.29
CA LEU A 77 3.45 11.10 -1.07
C LEU A 77 1.97 10.74 -1.20
N THR A 78 1.19 11.52 -1.95
CA THR A 78 -0.23 11.21 -2.22
C THR A 78 -0.36 9.94 -3.08
N VAL A 79 0.44 9.83 -4.14
CA VAL A 79 0.49 8.64 -5.00
C VAL A 79 0.93 7.42 -4.19
N LEU A 80 1.95 7.58 -3.34
CA LEU A 80 2.41 6.53 -2.44
C LEU A 80 1.29 6.06 -1.50
N SER A 81 0.60 7.00 -0.83
CA SER A 81 -0.51 6.72 0.08
C SER A 81 -1.63 5.95 -0.62
N ASN A 82 -2.04 6.39 -1.81
CA ASN A 82 -3.07 5.72 -2.60
C ASN A 82 -2.62 4.33 -3.05
N SER A 83 -1.35 4.19 -3.49
CA SER A 83 -0.78 2.91 -3.93
C SER A 83 -0.79 1.88 -2.80
N LEU A 84 -0.38 2.28 -1.58
CA LEU A 84 -0.40 1.38 -0.43
C LEU A 84 -1.83 1.04 0.01
N GLY A 85 -2.76 2.00 -0.07
CA GLY A 85 -4.17 1.77 0.21
C GLY A 85 -4.81 0.77 -0.75
N HIS A 86 -4.53 0.90 -2.05
CA HIS A 86 -5.02 -0.03 -3.07
C HIS A 86 -4.36 -1.41 -2.92
N LEU A 87 -3.05 -1.48 -2.74
CA LEU A 87 -2.34 -2.75 -2.54
C LEU A 87 -2.90 -3.51 -1.33
N TYR A 88 -3.15 -2.80 -0.22
CA TYR A 88 -3.80 -3.37 0.96
C TYR A 88 -5.17 -3.97 0.62
N TRP A 89 -6.02 -3.21 -0.10
CA TRP A 89 -7.33 -3.67 -0.54
C TRP A 89 -7.24 -4.91 -1.44
N CYS A 90 -6.32 -4.93 -2.42
CA CYS A 90 -6.11 -6.09 -3.28
C CYS A 90 -5.71 -7.34 -2.49
N ILE A 91 -4.80 -7.22 -1.53
CA ILE A 91 -4.37 -8.35 -0.69
C ILE A 91 -5.54 -8.86 0.17
N GLU A 92 -6.29 -7.96 0.79
CA GLU A 92 -7.43 -8.31 1.65
C GLU A 92 -8.55 -8.99 0.86
N GLU A 93 -8.94 -8.41 -0.29
CA GLU A 93 -10.03 -8.96 -1.11
C GLU A 93 -9.64 -10.26 -1.81
N ALA A 94 -8.38 -10.41 -2.23
CA ALA A 94 -7.88 -11.68 -2.77
C ALA A 94 -7.94 -12.80 -1.71
N ASP A 95 -7.56 -12.52 -0.46
CA ASP A 95 -7.67 -13.49 0.64
C ASP A 95 -9.14 -13.84 0.94
N LYS A 96 -10.04 -12.85 0.96
CA LYS A 96 -11.48 -13.08 1.15
C LYS A 96 -12.07 -13.99 0.09
N VAL A 97 -11.75 -13.76 -1.19
CA VAL A 97 -12.19 -14.61 -2.31
C VAL A 97 -11.70 -16.05 -2.13
N LEU A 98 -10.42 -16.24 -1.76
CA LEU A 98 -9.87 -17.57 -1.52
C LEU A 98 -10.48 -18.22 -0.28
N GLN A 99 -10.73 -17.47 0.79
CA GLN A 99 -11.38 -17.96 1.99
C GLN A 99 -12.80 -18.43 1.70
N ASP A 100 -13.59 -17.63 1.00
CA ASP A 100 -14.95 -17.98 0.57
C ASP A 100 -14.95 -19.23 -0.31
N PHE A 101 -14.06 -19.29 -1.30
CA PHE A 101 -13.86 -20.49 -2.12
C PHE A 101 -13.63 -21.77 -1.30
N PHE A 102 -12.74 -21.72 -0.30
CA PHE A 102 -12.45 -22.91 0.51
C PHE A 102 -13.52 -23.23 1.56
N THR A 103 -14.33 -22.24 2.00
CA THR A 103 -15.32 -22.42 3.07
C THR A 103 -16.73 -22.68 2.55
N THR A 104 -17.18 -21.90 1.57
CA THR A 104 -18.52 -22.00 0.97
C THR A 104 -18.58 -23.09 -0.09
N HIS A 105 -17.55 -23.20 -0.93
CA HIS A 105 -17.52 -24.16 -2.04
C HIS A 105 -16.67 -25.41 -1.75
N ASN A 106 -16.12 -25.55 -0.55
CA ASN A 106 -15.25 -26.67 -0.14
C ASN A 106 -14.07 -26.93 -1.10
N GLY A 107 -13.61 -25.90 -1.82
CA GLY A 107 -12.56 -26.01 -2.82
C GLY A 107 -13.00 -26.64 -4.16
N ASP A 108 -14.29 -26.69 -4.47
CA ASP A 108 -14.80 -27.15 -5.77
C ASP A 108 -14.81 -26.00 -6.79
N LEU A 109 -13.87 -26.04 -7.75
CA LEU A 109 -13.71 -25.03 -8.80
C LEU A 109 -14.93 -24.93 -9.73
N LEU A 110 -15.61 -26.04 -10.00
CA LEU A 110 -16.78 -26.04 -10.88
C LEU A 110 -18.00 -25.46 -10.15
N ALA A 111 -18.19 -25.84 -8.89
CA ALA A 111 -19.25 -25.26 -8.05
C ALA A 111 -19.06 -23.75 -7.91
N TYR A 112 -17.81 -23.29 -7.67
CA TYR A 112 -17.48 -21.88 -7.61
C TYR A 112 -17.82 -21.16 -8.91
N ALA A 113 -17.36 -21.66 -10.06
CA ALA A 113 -17.57 -20.99 -11.35
C ALA A 113 -19.05 -20.85 -11.71
N LYS A 114 -19.86 -21.86 -11.40
CA LYS A 114 -21.32 -21.79 -11.59
C LYS A 114 -21.95 -20.72 -10.72
N ASP A 115 -21.61 -20.72 -9.43
CA ASP A 115 -22.21 -19.79 -8.48
C ASP A 115 -21.81 -18.34 -8.79
N ASN A 116 -20.53 -18.13 -9.11
CA ASN A 116 -20.03 -16.83 -9.55
C ASN A 116 -20.72 -16.35 -10.83
N ARG A 117 -20.96 -17.24 -11.80
CA ARG A 117 -21.75 -16.92 -13.01
C ARG A 117 -23.17 -16.51 -12.64
N ARG A 118 -23.87 -17.29 -11.81
CA ARG A 118 -25.23 -16.96 -11.38
C ARG A 118 -25.28 -15.61 -10.68
N ARG A 119 -24.35 -15.35 -9.75
CA ARG A 119 -24.22 -14.08 -9.03
C ARG A 119 -24.00 -12.91 -9.99
N SER A 120 -22.99 -13.01 -10.86
CA SER A 120 -22.61 -11.94 -11.78
C SER A 120 -23.72 -11.60 -12.77
N LEU A 121 -24.34 -12.60 -13.42
CA LEU A 121 -25.44 -12.38 -14.34
C LEU A 121 -26.69 -11.83 -13.63
N SER A 122 -26.98 -12.29 -12.41
CA SER A 122 -28.13 -11.78 -11.64
C SER A 122 -27.93 -10.32 -11.18
N GLU A 123 -26.69 -9.93 -10.87
CA GLU A 123 -26.39 -8.58 -10.37
C GLU A 123 -26.26 -7.54 -11.49
N TYR A 124 -25.56 -7.88 -12.57
CA TYR A 124 -25.22 -6.93 -13.63
C TYR A 124 -26.06 -7.08 -14.89
N GLY A 125 -26.83 -8.15 -15.00
CA GLY A 125 -27.47 -8.54 -16.26
C GLY A 125 -26.46 -8.95 -17.34
N GLY A 126 -26.97 -9.44 -18.46
CA GLY A 126 -26.15 -9.87 -19.60
C GLY A 126 -26.37 -11.34 -19.97
N GLY A 127 -25.45 -11.90 -20.75
CA GLY A 127 -25.59 -13.23 -21.32
C GLY A 127 -26.48 -13.28 -22.57
N ASP A 128 -26.51 -14.44 -23.21
CA ASP A 128 -27.42 -14.76 -24.32
C ASP A 128 -28.80 -15.17 -23.78
N ASP A 129 -29.83 -15.17 -24.62
CA ASP A 129 -31.19 -15.59 -24.21
C ASP A 129 -31.20 -17.01 -23.60
N ASP A 130 -30.29 -17.89 -24.05
CA ASP A 130 -30.10 -19.25 -23.54
C ASP A 130 -29.44 -19.31 -22.15
N ASP A 131 -28.95 -18.19 -21.61
CA ASP A 131 -28.41 -18.07 -20.25
C ASP A 131 -29.51 -17.92 -19.20
N TRP A 132 -30.77 -17.71 -19.62
CA TRP A 132 -31.90 -17.42 -18.76
C TRP A 132 -33.02 -18.45 -18.93
N GLN A 133 -33.63 -18.85 -17.82
CA GLN A 133 -34.76 -19.76 -17.81
C GLN A 133 -35.90 -19.20 -16.95
N PRO A 134 -37.17 -19.45 -17.32
CA PRO A 134 -38.30 -19.05 -16.50
C PRO A 134 -38.25 -19.74 -15.13
N ASP A 135 -38.30 -18.94 -14.07
CA ASP A 135 -38.36 -19.44 -12.69
C ASP A 135 -39.43 -18.66 -11.90
N PRO A 136 -40.57 -19.29 -11.56
CA PRO A 136 -41.64 -18.67 -10.78
C PRO A 136 -41.22 -18.24 -9.37
N ALA A 137 -40.11 -18.77 -8.85
CA ALA A 137 -39.57 -18.41 -7.53
C ALA A 137 -38.58 -17.24 -7.58
N ALA A 138 -38.12 -16.85 -8.78
CA ALA A 138 -37.22 -15.72 -8.94
C ALA A 138 -37.99 -14.38 -8.89
N PRO A 139 -37.40 -13.29 -8.32
CA PRO A 139 -38.06 -11.99 -8.20
C PRO A 139 -38.61 -11.43 -9.51
N ASP A 140 -37.89 -11.67 -10.61
CA ASP A 140 -38.22 -11.15 -11.95
C ASP A 140 -38.80 -12.22 -12.88
N GLY A 141 -39.11 -13.42 -12.36
CA GLY A 141 -39.63 -14.55 -13.13
C GLY A 141 -38.60 -15.27 -14.00
N TRP A 142 -37.33 -14.85 -13.94
CA TRP A 142 -36.21 -15.44 -14.68
C TRP A 142 -35.06 -15.75 -13.72
N ALA A 143 -34.45 -16.91 -13.92
CA ALA A 143 -33.24 -17.32 -13.23
C ALA A 143 -32.15 -17.66 -14.24
N VAL A 144 -30.90 -17.55 -13.81
CA VAL A 144 -29.75 -17.96 -14.62
C VAL A 144 -29.76 -19.48 -14.79
N ALA A 145 -29.74 -19.95 -16.03
CA ALA A 145 -29.73 -21.37 -16.37
C ALA A 145 -28.41 -22.04 -15.94
N ASP A 146 -28.52 -23.28 -15.45
CA ASP A 146 -27.37 -24.07 -15.04
C ASP A 146 -26.59 -24.61 -16.24
N THR A 147 -25.27 -24.50 -16.18
CA THR A 147 -24.38 -25.02 -17.23
C THR A 147 -23.14 -25.68 -16.64
N ASN A 148 -22.64 -26.69 -17.35
CA ASN A 148 -21.33 -27.33 -17.12
C ASN A 148 -20.35 -27.02 -18.25
N GLU A 149 -20.75 -26.24 -19.24
CA GLU A 149 -19.97 -26.00 -20.45
C GLU A 149 -18.76 -25.11 -20.13
N PRO A 150 -17.51 -25.59 -20.36
CA PRO A 150 -16.32 -24.83 -19.98
C PRO A 150 -16.23 -23.46 -20.64
N ALA A 151 -16.74 -23.31 -21.88
CA ALA A 151 -16.71 -22.04 -22.60
C ALA A 151 -17.59 -20.97 -21.92
N ARG A 152 -18.78 -21.35 -21.42
CA ARG A 152 -19.70 -20.43 -20.73
C ARG A 152 -19.24 -20.08 -19.31
N LEU A 153 -18.36 -20.90 -18.74
CA LEU A 153 -17.80 -20.70 -17.39
C LEU A 153 -16.42 -20.05 -17.39
N ALA A 154 -15.80 -19.83 -18.55
CA ALA A 154 -14.39 -19.40 -18.67
C ALA A 154 -14.08 -18.10 -17.92
N ASP A 155 -15.00 -17.13 -17.96
CA ASP A 155 -14.82 -15.82 -17.33
C ASP A 155 -15.19 -15.79 -15.85
N TYR A 156 -15.84 -16.84 -15.36
CA TYR A 156 -16.35 -16.94 -13.98
C TYR A 156 -15.50 -17.84 -13.09
N THR A 157 -14.38 -18.36 -13.61
CA THR A 157 -13.47 -19.21 -12.84
C THR A 157 -12.84 -18.43 -11.69
N LEU A 158 -12.45 -19.15 -10.62
CA LEU A 158 -11.69 -18.58 -9.51
C LEU A 158 -10.43 -17.85 -9.99
N HIS A 159 -9.75 -18.41 -11.00
CA HIS A 159 -8.59 -17.78 -11.61
C HIS A 159 -8.96 -16.42 -12.19
N SER A 160 -9.98 -16.35 -13.07
CA SER A 160 -10.43 -15.11 -13.68
C SER A 160 -10.83 -14.05 -12.64
N GLU A 161 -11.51 -14.45 -11.56
CA GLU A 161 -11.90 -13.53 -10.50
C GLU A 161 -10.72 -13.02 -9.67
N LEU A 162 -9.73 -13.87 -9.38
CA LEU A 162 -8.50 -13.43 -8.71
C LEU A 162 -7.67 -12.49 -9.57
N GLY A 163 -7.76 -12.61 -10.91
CA GLY A 163 -7.04 -11.79 -11.87
C GLY A 163 -7.22 -10.29 -11.68
N ARG A 164 -8.34 -9.81 -11.13
CA ARG A 164 -8.52 -8.36 -10.86
C ARG A 164 -7.60 -7.80 -9.77
N PHE A 165 -7.00 -8.66 -8.94
CA PHE A 165 -6.08 -8.27 -7.88
C PHE A 165 -4.62 -8.40 -8.28
N PHE A 166 -4.35 -9.06 -9.41
CA PHE A 166 -3.03 -9.25 -10.00
C PHE A 166 -3.00 -8.52 -11.34
N ALA A 167 -2.26 -7.42 -11.44
CA ALA A 167 -2.25 -6.71 -12.71
C ALA A 167 -1.46 -7.43 -13.81
N ASN A 168 -1.77 -7.05 -15.03
CA ASN A 168 -1.01 -7.33 -16.24
C ASN A 168 0.39 -6.67 -16.14
N GLU A 169 1.43 -7.28 -16.71
CA GLU A 169 2.85 -6.86 -16.59
C GLU A 169 3.14 -5.38 -16.95
N ALA A 170 2.22 -4.70 -17.64
CA ALA A 170 2.33 -3.30 -18.04
C ALA A 170 1.80 -2.30 -16.99
N GLU A 171 1.10 -2.76 -15.96
CA GLU A 171 0.54 -1.91 -14.90
C GLU A 171 1.52 -1.88 -13.72
N HIS A 172 1.94 -0.67 -13.33
CA HIS A 172 2.85 -0.45 -12.20
C HIS A 172 2.10 0.19 -11.04
N GLY A 173 2.29 -0.33 -9.83
CA GLY A 173 1.62 0.13 -8.62
C GLY A 173 0.27 -0.53 -8.37
N GLU A 174 -0.26 -0.32 -7.17
CA GLU A 174 -1.65 -0.59 -6.75
C GLU A 174 -2.12 -2.06 -6.65
N TYR A 175 -1.53 -3.00 -7.40
CA TYR A 175 -1.93 -4.42 -7.41
C TYR A 175 -0.86 -5.36 -6.85
N ILE A 176 -1.23 -6.62 -6.61
CA ILE A 176 -0.31 -7.62 -6.07
C ILE A 176 0.80 -7.91 -7.08
N GLY A 177 2.03 -7.59 -6.71
CA GLY A 177 3.25 -7.93 -7.44
C GLY A 177 3.65 -6.97 -8.57
N THR A 178 2.91 -5.88 -8.79
CA THR A 178 3.26 -4.86 -9.80
C THR A 178 4.37 -3.90 -9.36
N SER A 179 4.66 -3.85 -8.06
CA SER A 179 5.77 -3.07 -7.50
C SER A 179 6.55 -3.89 -6.48
N GLY A 180 7.88 -3.81 -6.58
CA GLY A 180 8.82 -4.45 -5.67
C GLY A 180 9.59 -3.46 -4.80
N PRO A 181 10.49 -3.94 -3.94
CA PRO A 181 11.29 -3.08 -3.07
C PRO A 181 12.07 -1.99 -3.82
N ILE A 182 12.49 -2.26 -5.06
CA ILE A 182 13.25 -1.32 -5.89
C ILE A 182 12.41 -0.07 -6.20
N ASP A 183 11.13 -0.23 -6.50
CA ASP A 183 10.23 0.87 -6.86
C ASP A 183 10.01 1.83 -5.68
N TYR A 184 10.10 1.31 -4.45
CA TYR A 184 10.00 2.08 -3.21
C TYR A 184 11.35 2.52 -2.63
N GLY A 185 12.48 2.16 -3.26
CA GLY A 185 13.82 2.28 -2.68
C GLY A 185 14.17 3.70 -2.20
N TYR A 186 13.71 4.73 -2.91
CA TYR A 186 13.86 6.13 -2.49
C TYR A 186 13.19 6.40 -1.13
N PHE A 187 11.92 6.03 -0.98
CA PHE A 187 11.17 6.23 0.26
C PHE A 187 11.68 5.32 1.38
N THR A 188 12.03 4.08 1.06
CA THR A 188 12.60 3.11 2.03
C THR A 188 13.88 3.66 2.65
N THR A 189 14.78 4.23 1.84
CA THR A 189 16.00 4.86 2.34
C THR A 189 15.70 6.03 3.29
N LEU A 190 14.62 6.78 3.04
CA LEU A 190 14.22 7.90 3.90
C LEU A 190 13.61 7.45 5.23
N VAL A 191 12.88 6.33 5.23
CA VAL A 191 12.37 5.71 6.46
C VAL A 191 13.51 5.15 7.30
N GLU A 192 14.46 4.43 6.69
CA GLU A 192 15.65 3.89 7.37
C GLU A 192 16.46 5.00 8.05
N ASN A 193 16.69 6.11 7.34
CA ASN A 193 17.49 7.22 7.83
C ASN A 193 16.64 8.33 8.49
N GLN A 194 15.44 8.02 8.99
CA GLN A 194 14.54 9.05 9.54
C GLN A 194 15.18 9.85 10.68
N THR A 195 15.98 9.19 11.54
CA THR A 195 16.66 9.80 12.68
C THR A 195 17.71 10.83 12.27
N ASP A 196 18.31 10.71 11.08
CA ASP A 196 19.22 11.71 10.51
C ASP A 196 18.51 13.03 10.22
N PHE A 197 17.20 12.98 9.97
CA PHE A 197 16.35 14.13 9.71
C PHE A 197 15.57 14.59 10.94
N CYS A 198 15.95 14.15 12.15
CA CYS A 198 15.32 14.64 13.38
C CYS A 198 15.59 16.16 13.58
N ALA A 199 14.60 16.87 14.13
CA ALA A 199 14.68 18.32 14.33
C ALA A 199 15.95 18.76 15.08
N ARG A 200 16.42 17.95 16.04
CA ARG A 200 17.67 18.17 16.79
C ARG A 200 18.89 18.24 15.86
N LYS A 201 19.09 17.23 15.00
CA LYS A 201 20.23 17.19 14.06
C LYS A 201 20.11 18.30 13.01
N MET A 202 18.90 18.58 12.52
CA MET A 202 18.66 19.67 11.55
C MET A 202 19.00 21.05 12.13
N LEU A 203 18.62 21.32 13.38
CA LEU A 203 18.90 22.59 14.06
C LEU A 203 20.38 22.71 14.46
N ALA A 204 21.01 21.60 14.87
CA ALA A 204 22.44 21.56 15.15
C ALA A 204 23.28 21.85 13.89
N ALA A 205 22.91 21.28 12.73
CA ALA A 205 23.53 21.56 11.44
C ALA A 205 23.35 23.03 11.00
N GLY A 206 22.29 23.70 11.47
CA GLY A 206 22.02 25.13 11.25
C GLY A 206 22.88 26.09 12.09
N GLY A 207 23.81 25.58 12.91
CA GLY A 207 24.74 26.39 13.70
C GLY A 207 24.27 26.74 15.11
N LEU A 208 23.17 26.15 15.59
CA LEU A 208 22.62 26.39 16.94
C LEU A 208 23.23 25.51 18.04
N GLY A 209 24.18 24.62 17.71
CA GLY A 209 24.71 23.61 18.63
C GLY A 209 23.72 22.47 18.90
N GLN A 210 24.15 21.42 19.61
CA GLN A 210 23.24 20.35 20.04
C GLN A 210 22.25 20.93 21.06
N LEU A 211 20.96 20.89 20.73
CA LEU A 211 19.89 21.29 21.65
C LEU A 211 19.69 20.21 22.72
N PRO A 212 19.70 20.56 24.02
CA PRO A 212 19.37 19.61 25.07
C PRO A 212 17.91 19.19 24.96
N MET A 213 17.64 17.89 25.16
CA MET A 213 16.28 17.36 25.24
C MET A 213 15.90 17.12 26.69
N TYR A 214 14.62 17.29 27.01
CA TYR A 214 14.11 17.14 28.37
C TYR A 214 13.00 16.09 28.39
N ALA A 215 12.96 15.29 29.44
CA ALA A 215 11.87 14.34 29.72
C ALA A 215 11.33 14.58 31.13
N PRO A 216 10.03 14.35 31.38
CA PRO A 216 9.48 14.38 32.73
C PRO A 216 10.06 13.23 33.56
N ASN A 217 10.51 13.52 34.78
CA ASN A 217 10.88 12.50 35.77
C ASN A 217 9.62 11.93 36.46
N GLU A 218 9.82 11.01 37.43
CA GLU A 218 8.72 10.41 38.21
C GLU A 218 7.88 11.44 39.00
N ALA A 219 8.43 12.63 39.26
CA ALA A 219 7.74 13.75 39.91
C ALA A 219 7.08 14.71 38.89
N GLY A 220 7.19 14.46 37.58
CA GLY A 220 6.67 15.29 36.51
C GLY A 220 7.53 16.51 36.16
N GLU A 221 8.72 16.66 36.75
CA GLU A 221 9.65 17.75 36.46
C GLU A 221 10.45 17.46 35.19
N MET A 222 10.64 18.46 34.33
CA MET A 222 11.41 18.33 33.10
C MET A 222 12.91 18.32 33.41
N VAL A 223 13.54 17.16 33.29
CA VAL A 223 14.98 16.97 33.49
C VAL A 223 15.67 16.74 32.15
N GLU A 224 16.90 17.25 32.01
CA GLU A 224 17.69 17.06 30.81
C GLU A 224 18.02 15.57 30.65
N ILE A 225 17.79 15.04 29.46
CA ILE A 225 18.08 13.66 29.12
C ILE A 225 19.59 13.56 28.88
N PRO A 226 20.29 12.67 29.59
CA PRO A 226 21.71 12.40 29.35
C PRO A 226 21.99 12.08 27.88
N VAL A 227 23.14 12.55 27.37
CA VAL A 227 23.56 12.29 25.98
C VAL A 227 23.60 10.79 25.66
N ILE A 228 23.97 9.96 26.65
CA ILE A 228 24.01 8.50 26.47
C ILE A 228 22.62 7.90 26.22
N ASP A 229 21.60 8.34 26.97
CA ASP A 229 20.21 7.90 26.79
C ASP A 229 19.64 8.40 25.46
N LEU A 230 20.10 9.57 24.99
CA LEU A 230 19.76 10.08 23.65
C LEU A 230 20.34 9.23 22.53
N ILE A 231 21.59 8.78 22.69
CA ILE A 231 22.23 7.87 21.74
C ILE A 231 21.52 6.51 21.75
N GLU A 232 21.18 5.97 22.92
CA GLU A 232 20.46 4.71 23.03
C GLU A 232 19.07 4.78 22.38
N ARG A 233 18.32 5.86 22.60
CA ARG A 233 17.04 6.09 21.93
C ARG A 233 17.20 6.13 20.41
N GLU A 234 18.19 6.85 19.92
CA GLU A 234 18.47 6.96 18.49
C GLU A 234 18.82 5.60 17.86
N ILE A 235 19.71 4.82 18.50
CA ILE A 235 20.04 3.46 18.04
C ILE A 235 18.79 2.57 18.01
N ASN A 236 17.93 2.66 19.03
CA ASN A 236 16.70 1.87 19.07
C ASN A 236 15.71 2.31 17.99
N GLU A 237 15.60 3.61 17.70
CA GLU A 237 14.80 4.14 16.59
C GLU A 237 15.33 3.66 15.24
N ASP A 238 16.65 3.68 15.03
CA ASP A 238 17.29 3.18 13.80
C ASP A 238 16.99 1.69 13.58
N ILE A 239 17.20 0.86 14.60
CA ILE A 239 16.90 -0.58 14.54
C ILE A 239 15.40 -0.80 14.24
N ASN A 240 14.52 0.01 14.81
CA ASN A 240 13.08 -0.09 14.54
C ASN A 240 12.74 0.31 13.11
N ASN A 241 13.39 1.33 12.56
CA ASN A 241 13.21 1.77 11.18
C ASN A 241 13.72 0.73 10.18
N GLU A 242 14.89 0.14 10.42
CA GLU A 242 15.43 -0.97 9.62
C GLU A 242 14.50 -2.20 9.64
N ARG A 243 13.94 -2.54 10.80
CA ARG A 243 12.96 -3.62 10.90
C ARG A 243 11.69 -3.30 10.14
N LEU A 244 11.17 -2.09 10.29
CA LEU A 244 9.98 -1.61 9.58
C LEU A 244 10.18 -1.73 8.05
N THR A 245 11.29 -1.25 7.52
CA THR A 245 11.58 -1.35 6.08
C THR A 245 11.83 -2.78 5.63
N ALA A 246 12.47 -3.61 6.44
CA ALA A 246 12.64 -5.03 6.14
C ALA A 246 11.29 -5.77 6.03
N TYR A 247 10.36 -5.53 6.96
CA TYR A 247 9.02 -6.11 6.88
C TYR A 247 8.25 -5.60 5.66
N PHE A 248 8.31 -4.30 5.39
CA PHE A 248 7.68 -3.70 4.21
C PHE A 248 8.20 -4.32 2.90
N CYS A 249 9.53 -4.38 2.74
CA CYS A 249 10.17 -5.03 1.59
C CYS A 249 9.83 -6.53 1.51
N GLY A 250 9.70 -7.21 2.66
CA GLY A 250 9.25 -8.60 2.73
C GLY A 250 7.86 -8.81 2.14
N VAL A 251 6.91 -7.92 2.46
CA VAL A 251 5.55 -7.94 1.87
C VAL A 251 5.61 -7.72 0.36
N LEU A 252 6.38 -6.76 -0.11
CA LEU A 252 6.50 -6.49 -1.55
C LEU A 252 7.10 -7.69 -2.31
N ASN A 253 8.16 -8.29 -1.77
CA ASN A 253 8.77 -9.50 -2.35
C ASN A 253 7.79 -10.67 -2.37
N ALA A 254 6.99 -10.86 -1.31
CA ALA A 254 5.94 -11.88 -1.27
C ALA A 254 4.89 -11.62 -2.35
N GLY A 255 4.48 -10.36 -2.55
CA GLY A 255 3.57 -9.97 -3.64
C GLY A 255 4.13 -10.29 -5.03
N GLN A 256 5.40 -9.99 -5.29
CA GLN A 256 6.05 -10.33 -6.58
C GLN A 256 6.14 -11.83 -6.81
N HIS A 257 6.47 -12.59 -5.76
CA HIS A 257 6.47 -14.04 -5.82
C HIS A 257 5.07 -14.58 -6.13
N LEU A 258 4.04 -14.05 -5.46
CA LEU A 258 2.65 -14.44 -5.70
C LEU A 258 2.19 -14.15 -7.12
N ALA A 259 2.53 -12.99 -7.67
CA ALA A 259 2.19 -12.66 -9.06
C ALA A 259 2.83 -13.65 -10.05
N THR A 260 4.09 -14.04 -9.79
CA THR A 260 4.79 -15.05 -10.60
C THR A 260 4.12 -16.43 -10.50
N CYS A 261 3.79 -16.87 -9.28
CA CYS A 261 3.06 -18.11 -9.05
C CYS A 261 1.67 -18.09 -9.70
N TYR A 262 0.92 -16.99 -9.55
CA TYR A 262 -0.41 -16.82 -10.12
C TYR A 262 -0.38 -16.89 -11.66
N ALA A 263 0.57 -16.22 -12.30
CA ALA A 263 0.72 -16.23 -13.76
C ALA A 263 1.06 -17.61 -14.33
N THR A 264 1.70 -18.48 -13.55
CA THR A 264 2.24 -19.76 -14.04
C THR A 264 1.48 -20.98 -13.52
N MET A 265 0.59 -20.82 -12.54
CA MET A 265 -0.11 -21.95 -11.93
C MET A 265 -1.15 -22.56 -12.89
N PRO A 266 -1.30 -23.90 -12.92
CA PRO A 266 -2.37 -24.54 -13.65
C PRO A 266 -3.74 -24.15 -13.05
N ARG A 267 -4.63 -23.60 -13.88
CA ARG A 267 -5.94 -23.05 -13.43
C ARG A 267 -6.86 -24.07 -12.75
N HIS A 268 -6.65 -25.36 -13.01
CA HIS A 268 -7.45 -26.48 -12.49
C HIS A 268 -6.85 -27.11 -11.23
N GLU A 269 -5.67 -26.69 -10.78
CA GLU A 269 -4.99 -27.27 -9.63
C GLU A 269 -5.27 -26.50 -8.34
N LEU A 270 -5.77 -27.20 -7.32
CA LEU A 270 -6.08 -26.62 -6.02
C LEU A 270 -4.84 -26.19 -5.21
N THR A 271 -3.70 -26.83 -5.46
CA THR A 271 -2.46 -26.58 -4.72
C THR A 271 -1.99 -25.14 -4.88
N GLY A 272 -2.11 -24.56 -6.08
CA GLY A 272 -1.77 -23.16 -6.35
C GLY A 272 -2.62 -22.21 -5.49
N TYR A 273 -3.94 -22.38 -5.48
CA TYR A 273 -4.83 -21.52 -4.69
C TYR A 273 -4.62 -21.64 -3.18
N ARG A 274 -4.23 -22.81 -2.68
CA ARG A 274 -3.84 -22.99 -1.26
C ARG A 274 -2.57 -22.22 -0.92
N LEU A 275 -1.56 -22.30 -1.78
CA LEU A 275 -0.32 -21.53 -1.62
C LEU A 275 -0.61 -20.03 -1.65
N LEU A 276 -1.42 -19.56 -2.60
CA LEU A 276 -1.81 -18.15 -2.67
C LEU A 276 -2.42 -17.68 -1.35
N ARG A 277 -3.39 -18.44 -0.81
CA ARG A 277 -4.05 -18.12 0.45
C ARG A 277 -3.09 -18.13 1.63
N GLU A 278 -2.19 -19.11 1.72
CA GLU A 278 -1.22 -19.21 2.80
C GLU A 278 -0.29 -17.98 2.83
N VAL A 279 0.19 -17.56 1.66
CA VAL A 279 1.08 -16.39 1.57
C VAL A 279 0.30 -15.09 1.80
N LEU A 280 -0.89 -14.93 1.24
CA LEU A 280 -1.75 -13.76 1.50
C LEU A 280 -2.11 -13.64 2.98
N GLY A 281 -2.50 -14.75 3.63
CA GLY A 281 -2.73 -14.80 5.06
C GLY A 281 -1.48 -14.43 5.87
N SER A 282 -0.29 -14.86 5.43
CA SER A 282 0.98 -14.48 6.04
C SER A 282 1.30 -13.00 5.87
N MET A 283 0.97 -12.40 4.71
CA MET A 283 1.10 -10.96 4.44
C MET A 283 0.13 -10.14 5.29
N LEU A 284 -1.10 -10.59 5.48
CA LEU A 284 -2.09 -9.93 6.34
C LEU A 284 -1.72 -10.03 7.83
N ALA A 285 -1.18 -11.17 8.24
CA ALA A 285 -0.81 -11.44 9.62
C ALA A 285 0.58 -10.92 10.01
N VAL A 286 1.30 -10.23 9.11
CA VAL A 286 2.70 -9.78 9.32
C VAL A 286 2.90 -9.36 10.76
N LYS A 287 3.70 -10.14 11.48
CA LYS A 287 3.97 -9.90 12.89
C LYS A 287 4.94 -8.73 12.99
N VAL A 288 4.38 -7.53 12.94
CA VAL A 288 5.03 -6.35 13.48
C VAL A 288 5.11 -6.58 14.98
N ALA A 289 6.28 -6.97 15.49
CA ALA A 289 6.48 -7.03 16.94
C ALA A 289 6.06 -5.67 17.50
N ALA A 290 5.07 -5.69 18.40
CA ALA A 290 4.37 -4.53 18.92
C ALA A 290 5.31 -3.33 19.12
N TYR A 291 5.04 -2.25 18.41
CA TYR A 291 5.63 -0.94 18.70
C TYR A 291 5.30 -0.59 20.17
N PRO A 292 6.24 -0.03 20.95
CA PRO A 292 5.83 0.80 22.06
C PRO A 292 5.08 2.02 21.48
N PRO A 293 3.99 2.48 22.13
CA PRO A 293 3.45 3.78 21.79
C PRO A 293 4.55 4.80 22.12
N PHE A 294 4.73 5.77 21.24
CA PHE A 294 5.42 7.02 21.55
C PHE A 294 5.07 7.52 22.95
#